data_AF-A0A2H0DBD8-F1
#
_entry.id   AF-A0A2H0DBD8-F1
#
_cell.length_a   1.000
_cell.length_b   1.000
_cell.length_c   1.000
_cell.angle_alpha   90.00
_cell.angle_beta   90.00
_cell.angle_gamma   90.00
#
_symmetry.space_group_name_H-M   'P 1'
#
loop_
_entity.id
_entity.type
_entity.pdbx_description
1 polymer ?
#
loop_
_entity_poly.entity_id
_entity_poly.type
_entity_poly.pdbx_seq_one_letter_code
_entity_poly.pdbx_strand_id
1 'polypeptide(L)'
;MQLGNVQVTVLSLDKFQKQQQFIADSAMKILELYQELLGSSPYPSIQIVQRPIENGLSRTFPGLVTLSSKIAFNIDLNRPDNEISVFNLVAHELAHFWFGYKIVEKSHPALGSRAFIEGLAQFMSLMAVKSFYPPPDFERLYQFSVKSYAQFIGQDKALIATTHADEERFLTYFKSSLLYYGLSLQVGEDKFFEVLRKFLSGPATLTPQNLTDFRDFLVANLKPEFNVIIRQVFDDALFFDFRIEDVAFKLTNSKDKGEVVINYRVVGSYGNKLSMPEPQVKLLLPFKIDFDEHNFMDFQIPLQYGAHQISLDLTKTPKSISIDPEHWYLDINPDTNSAVF
;
A
#
# COMPACT_ATOMS: atom_id res chain seq x y z
N MET A 1 1.51 4.55 29.39
CA MET A 1 0.10 4.28 29.02
C MET A 1 -0.11 2.77 28.99
N GLN A 2 -1.35 2.30 29.03
CA GLN A 2 -1.68 0.87 29.05
C GLN A 2 -2.75 0.57 27.99
N LEU A 3 -2.50 -0.38 27.11
CA LEU A 3 -3.44 -0.89 26.11
C LEU A 3 -3.70 -2.38 26.36
N GLY A 4 -4.80 -2.70 27.05
CA GLY A 4 -5.04 -4.06 27.53
C GLY A 4 -3.86 -4.54 28.40
N ASN A 5 -3.15 -5.58 27.96
CA ASN A 5 -1.97 -6.13 28.65
C ASN A 5 -0.63 -5.54 28.19
N VAL A 6 -0.65 -4.58 27.25
CA VAL A 6 0.57 -3.98 26.69
C VAL A 6 0.86 -2.63 27.36
N GLN A 7 2.02 -2.53 28.00
CA GLN A 7 2.53 -1.27 28.54
C GLN A 7 3.26 -0.48 27.46
N VAL A 8 2.92 0.80 27.27
CA VAL A 8 3.56 1.68 26.28
C VAL A 8 4.20 2.88 26.98
N THR A 9 5.49 3.10 26.72
CA THR A 9 6.25 4.23 27.27
C THR A 9 6.93 5.01 26.15
N VAL A 10 6.80 6.34 26.13
CA VAL A 10 7.50 7.22 25.17
C VAL A 10 8.47 8.10 25.93
N LEU A 11 9.75 8.08 25.55
CA LEU A 11 10.84 8.83 26.20
C LEU A 11 11.48 9.81 25.21
N SER A 12 11.62 11.06 25.62
CA SER A 12 12.27 12.13 24.85
C SER A 12 12.88 13.18 25.77
N LEU A 13 13.67 14.11 25.22
CA LEU A 13 14.13 15.29 25.97
C LEU A 13 12.95 16.23 26.26
N ASP A 14 12.96 16.91 27.40
CA ASP A 14 11.86 17.76 27.90
C ASP A 14 11.35 18.80 26.90
N LYS A 15 12.22 19.32 26.02
CA LYS A 15 11.82 20.30 25.00
C LYS A 15 10.87 19.74 23.93
N PHE A 16 10.65 18.42 23.88
CA PHE A 16 9.82 17.74 22.90
C PHE A 16 8.50 17.19 23.46
N GLN A 17 8.01 17.73 24.57
CA GLN A 17 6.76 17.28 25.21
C GLN A 17 5.57 17.18 24.23
N LYS A 18 5.42 18.13 23.30
CA LYS A 18 4.33 18.09 22.30
C LYS A 18 4.46 16.87 21.38
N GLN A 19 5.65 16.62 20.84
CA GLN A 19 5.91 15.48 19.96
C GLN A 19 5.83 14.15 20.73
N GLN A 20 6.34 14.12 21.97
CA GLN A 20 6.21 12.96 22.85
C GLN A 20 4.74 12.58 23.06
N GLN A 21 3.88 13.56 23.37
CA GLN A 21 2.46 13.33 23.58
C GLN A 21 1.78 12.86 22.28
N PHE A 22 2.07 13.51 21.16
CA PHE A 22 1.51 13.09 19.87
C PHE A 22 1.92 11.65 19.48
N ILE A 23 3.20 11.30 19.65
CA ILE A 23 3.71 9.94 19.38
C ILE A 23 3.07 8.93 20.32
N ALA A 24 2.89 9.30 21.60
CA ALA A 24 2.22 8.49 22.59
C ALA A 24 0.77 8.17 22.20
N ASP A 25 -0.01 9.19 21.85
CA ASP A 25 -1.41 9.03 21.43
C ASP A 25 -1.53 8.26 20.12
N SER A 26 -0.64 8.54 19.15
CA SER A 26 -0.57 7.83 17.88
C SER A 26 -0.25 6.35 18.08
N ALA A 27 0.74 6.03 18.90
CA ALA A 27 1.14 4.65 19.17
C ALA A 27 0.01 3.83 19.77
N MET A 28 -0.80 4.42 20.67
CA MET A 28 -1.96 3.75 21.26
C MET A 28 -3.00 3.39 20.19
N LYS A 29 -3.38 4.35 19.33
CA LYS A 29 -4.33 4.12 18.22
C LYS A 29 -3.83 3.07 17.23
N ILE A 30 -2.56 3.17 16.84
CA ILE A 30 -1.93 2.27 15.88
C ILE A 30 -1.84 0.84 16.45
N LEU A 31 -1.42 0.68 17.70
CA LEU A 31 -1.32 -0.64 18.34
C LEU A 31 -2.69 -1.29 18.56
N GLU A 32 -3.74 -0.49 18.78
CA GLU A 32 -5.12 -1.00 18.84
C GLU A 32 -5.53 -1.56 17.47
N LEU A 33 -5.40 -0.76 16.41
CA LEU A 33 -5.68 -1.19 15.03
C LEU A 33 -4.86 -2.43 14.63
N TYR A 34 -3.56 -2.45 14.91
CA TYR A 34 -2.70 -3.58 14.54
C TYR A 34 -3.05 -4.85 15.32
N GLN A 35 -3.48 -4.73 16.58
CA GLN A 35 -3.93 -5.90 17.32
C GLN A 35 -5.25 -6.47 16.78
N GLU A 36 -6.14 -5.61 16.28
CA GLU A 36 -7.35 -6.04 15.57
C GLU A 36 -7.02 -6.75 14.26
N LEU A 37 -6.16 -6.14 13.43
CA LEU A 37 -5.83 -6.65 12.10
C LEU A 37 -4.92 -7.89 12.14
N LEU A 38 -3.92 -7.92 13.02
CA LEU A 38 -2.82 -8.89 13.02
C LEU A 38 -2.82 -9.84 14.22
N GLY A 39 -3.68 -9.61 15.21
CA GLY A 39 -3.72 -10.34 16.48
C GLY A 39 -2.85 -9.73 17.56
N SER A 40 -2.89 -10.33 18.76
CA SER A 40 -2.26 -9.79 19.99
C SER A 40 -0.81 -9.35 19.79
N SER A 41 -0.44 -8.25 20.46
CA SER A 41 0.94 -7.75 20.41
C SER A 41 1.94 -8.83 20.85
N PRO A 42 3.06 -9.00 20.11
CA PRO A 42 4.08 -9.96 20.48
C PRO A 42 4.90 -9.54 21.72
N TYR A 43 4.77 -8.29 22.18
CA TYR A 43 5.50 -7.76 23.32
C TYR A 43 4.56 -7.19 24.38
N PRO A 44 4.68 -7.59 25.67
CA PRO A 44 3.85 -7.04 26.74
C PRO A 44 4.28 -5.63 27.17
N SER A 45 5.45 -5.16 26.72
CA SER A 45 5.95 -3.82 26.98
C SER A 45 6.64 -3.27 25.73
N ILE A 46 6.30 -2.04 25.37
CA ILE A 46 6.82 -1.30 24.22
C ILE A 46 7.37 0.03 24.71
N GLN A 47 8.63 0.30 24.36
CA GLN A 47 9.27 1.59 24.58
C GLN A 47 9.49 2.29 23.24
N ILE A 48 9.18 3.57 23.17
CA ILE A 48 9.48 4.43 22.02
C ILE A 48 10.41 5.51 22.52
N VAL A 49 11.66 5.50 22.04
CA VAL A 49 12.70 6.41 22.52
C VAL A 49 13.14 7.36 21.42
N GLN A 50 13.33 8.62 21.78
CA GLN A 50 14.01 9.57 20.94
C GLN A 50 15.48 9.15 20.76
N ARG A 51 15.90 9.01 19.51
CA ARG A 51 17.30 8.81 19.13
C ARG A 51 17.89 10.15 18.65
N PRO A 52 18.98 10.65 19.28
CA PRO A 52 19.51 11.99 18.99
C PRO A 52 20.21 12.11 17.62
N ILE A 53 20.36 11.01 16.86
CA ILE A 53 21.12 10.98 15.61
C ILE A 53 20.31 11.56 14.44
N GLU A 54 20.93 12.50 13.70
CA GLU A 54 20.30 13.28 12.62
C GLU A 54 20.23 12.56 11.27
N ASN A 55 20.73 11.33 11.14
CA ASN A 55 20.76 10.61 9.86
C ASN A 55 19.38 10.16 9.34
N GLY A 56 18.28 10.63 9.96
CA GLY A 56 16.90 10.41 9.53
C GLY A 56 16.43 8.96 9.64
N LEU A 57 17.20 8.07 10.26
CA LEU A 57 16.83 6.66 10.38
C LEU A 57 16.11 6.40 11.71
N SER A 58 14.97 5.73 11.63
CA SER A 58 14.34 5.08 12.78
C SER A 58 14.63 3.59 12.72
N ARG A 59 14.54 2.89 13.85
CA ARG A 59 14.76 1.44 13.93
C ARG A 59 13.94 0.82 15.04
N THR A 60 13.47 -0.39 14.79
CA THR A 60 12.73 -1.21 15.74
C THR A 60 13.52 -2.44 16.17
N PHE A 61 13.51 -2.72 17.47
CA PHE A 61 14.07 -3.87 18.18
C PHE A 61 12.95 -4.53 19.00
N PRO A 62 13.13 -5.74 19.55
CA PRO A 62 12.14 -6.35 20.44
C PRO A 62 11.65 -5.41 21.55
N GLY A 63 10.38 -5.03 21.51
CA GLY A 63 9.76 -4.12 22.48
C GLY A 63 10.35 -2.70 22.53
N LEU A 64 11.17 -2.28 21.55
CA LEU A 64 11.83 -0.97 21.55
C LEU A 64 11.87 -0.35 20.15
N VAL A 65 11.22 0.80 19.98
CA VAL A 65 11.33 1.65 18.80
C VAL A 65 12.27 2.81 19.11
N THR A 66 13.24 3.05 18.24
CA THR A 66 14.11 4.23 18.28
C THR A 66 13.73 5.18 17.14
N LEU A 67 13.18 6.34 17.46
CA LEU A 67 12.73 7.33 16.47
C LEU A 67 13.78 8.43 16.29
N SER A 68 14.12 8.76 15.04
CA SER A 68 15.08 9.85 14.80
C SER A 68 14.54 11.20 15.24
N SER A 69 15.34 11.92 16.02
CA SER A 69 15.01 13.28 16.46
C SER A 69 14.74 14.23 15.31
N LYS A 70 15.38 14.04 14.14
CA LYS A 70 15.23 14.94 12.99
C LYS A 70 13.83 14.86 12.37
N ILE A 71 13.28 13.67 12.24
CA ILE A 71 12.04 13.43 11.48
C ILE A 71 10.81 13.22 12.37
N ALA A 72 10.98 12.82 13.64
CA ALA A 72 9.87 12.58 14.56
C ALA A 72 9.69 13.67 15.63
N PHE A 73 10.77 14.36 16.01
CA PHE A 73 10.75 15.29 17.16
C PHE A 73 11.03 16.76 16.79
N ASN A 74 11.98 17.04 15.88
CA ASN A 74 12.28 18.38 15.35
C ASN A 74 11.37 18.74 14.18
N ILE A 75 10.06 18.50 14.33
CA ILE A 75 9.08 18.72 13.27
C ILE A 75 7.89 19.52 13.81
N ASP A 76 7.40 20.45 12.98
CA ASP A 76 6.25 21.30 13.33
C ASP A 76 4.95 20.54 13.08
N LEU A 77 4.40 19.97 14.15
CA LEU A 77 3.13 19.23 14.14
C LEU A 77 1.90 20.13 13.90
N ASN A 78 2.04 21.45 13.77
CA ASN A 78 0.90 22.29 13.37
C ASN A 78 0.63 22.24 11.86
N ARG A 79 1.54 21.64 11.08
CA ARG A 79 1.34 21.41 9.65
C ARG A 79 0.73 20.02 9.45
N PRO A 80 -0.44 19.89 8.82
CA PRO A 80 -1.11 18.59 8.63
C PRO A 80 -0.19 17.53 7.99
N ASP A 81 0.55 17.89 6.94
CA ASP A 81 1.46 16.97 6.25
C ASP A 81 2.59 16.45 7.16
N ASN A 82 3.08 17.29 8.07
CA ASN A 82 4.11 16.89 9.03
C ASN A 82 3.54 15.93 10.08
N GLU A 83 2.33 16.21 10.57
CA GLU A 83 1.64 15.35 11.53
C GLU A 83 1.42 13.95 10.94
N ILE A 84 0.85 13.87 9.74
CA ILE A 84 0.65 12.62 8.99
C ILE A 84 1.98 11.90 8.76
N SER A 85 3.05 12.64 8.43
CA SER A 85 4.38 12.06 8.22
C SER A 85 4.93 11.38 9.48
N VAL A 86 4.74 12.00 10.67
CA VAL A 86 5.15 11.39 11.94
C VAL A 86 4.26 10.22 12.29
N PHE A 87 2.94 10.33 12.09
CA PHE A 87 2.01 9.24 12.31
C PHE A 87 2.37 8.01 11.47
N ASN A 88 2.59 8.21 10.17
CA ASN A 88 2.99 7.18 9.22
C ASN A 88 4.33 6.53 9.61
N LEU A 89 5.31 7.33 10.06
CA LEU A 89 6.59 6.82 10.56
C LEU A 89 6.41 5.94 11.80
N VAL A 90 5.62 6.39 12.78
CA VAL A 90 5.32 5.60 13.99
C VAL A 90 4.60 4.32 13.63
N ALA A 91 3.66 4.38 12.69
CA ALA A 91 2.92 3.22 12.19
C ALA A 91 3.83 2.19 11.52
N HIS A 92 4.78 2.63 10.70
CA HIS A 92 5.78 1.75 10.06
C HIS A 92 6.63 1.03 11.10
N GLU A 93 7.20 1.77 12.05
CA GLU A 93 8.08 1.19 13.05
C GLU A 93 7.35 0.20 13.97
N LEU A 94 6.12 0.52 14.40
CA LEU A 94 5.33 -0.40 15.22
C LEU A 94 4.93 -1.68 14.47
N ALA A 95 4.76 -1.63 13.15
CA ALA A 95 4.44 -2.80 12.34
C ALA A 95 5.57 -3.84 12.35
N HIS A 96 6.83 -3.40 12.51
CA HIS A 96 7.97 -4.30 12.64
C HIS A 96 7.89 -5.23 13.86
N PHE A 97 7.04 -4.96 14.86
CA PHE A 97 6.84 -5.93 15.94
C PHE A 97 6.25 -7.25 15.46
N TRP A 98 5.36 -7.23 14.46
CA TRP A 98 4.79 -8.46 13.88
C TRP A 98 5.69 -9.06 12.80
N PHE A 99 6.34 -8.23 11.97
CA PHE A 99 7.05 -8.70 10.77
C PHE A 99 8.58 -8.69 10.87
N GLY A 100 9.19 -7.82 11.69
CA GLY A 100 10.64 -7.64 11.70
C GLY A 100 11.39 -8.76 12.43
N TYR A 101 11.02 -9.03 13.68
CA TYR A 101 11.92 -9.79 14.56
C TYR A 101 11.83 -11.31 14.40
N LYS A 102 10.61 -11.87 14.25
CA LYS A 102 10.41 -13.32 14.00
C LYS A 102 11.13 -13.83 12.74
N ILE A 103 11.42 -12.91 11.81
CA ILE A 103 11.95 -13.20 10.47
C ILE A 103 13.47 -12.98 10.45
N VAL A 104 13.99 -11.99 11.21
CA VAL A 104 15.42 -11.68 11.28
C VAL A 104 16.23 -12.62 12.19
N GLU A 105 15.62 -13.27 13.20
CA GLU A 105 16.35 -14.16 14.12
C GLU A 105 16.94 -15.42 13.47
N LYS A 106 16.51 -15.81 12.26
CA LYS A 106 16.97 -17.03 11.60
C LYS A 106 17.90 -16.73 10.41
N SER A 107 19.19 -16.51 10.72
CA SER A 107 20.33 -16.58 9.79
C SER A 107 20.35 -15.55 8.64
N HIS A 108 21.53 -15.31 8.06
CA HIS A 108 21.81 -14.38 6.93
C HIS A 108 20.56 -14.09 6.08
N PRO A 109 20.10 -12.82 5.97
CA PRO A 109 18.84 -12.54 5.30
C PRO A 109 18.90 -13.10 3.89
N ALA A 110 18.05 -14.11 3.62
CA ALA A 110 17.88 -14.62 2.29
C ALA A 110 17.40 -13.49 1.39
N LEU A 111 17.73 -13.55 0.10
CA LEU A 111 17.34 -12.51 -0.83
C LEU A 111 15.81 -12.29 -0.81
N GLY A 112 15.39 -11.04 -0.72
CA GLY A 112 14.00 -10.61 -0.60
C GLY A 112 13.50 -10.44 0.84
N SER A 113 14.30 -10.79 1.85
CA SER A 113 13.88 -10.65 3.26
C SER A 113 13.60 -9.21 3.64
N ARG A 114 14.37 -8.26 3.09
CA ARG A 114 14.19 -6.84 3.40
C ARG A 114 12.97 -6.27 2.68
N ALA A 115 12.77 -6.61 1.41
CA ALA A 115 11.56 -6.23 0.67
C ALA A 115 10.27 -6.75 1.34
N PHE A 116 10.33 -7.95 1.90
CA PHE A 116 9.22 -8.54 2.65
C PHE A 116 8.91 -7.76 3.93
N ILE A 117 9.91 -7.53 4.78
CA ILE A 117 9.72 -6.90 6.09
C ILE A 117 9.37 -5.42 5.95
N GLU A 118 10.13 -4.69 5.14
CA GLU A 118 9.92 -3.24 4.94
C GLU A 118 8.65 -2.99 4.14
N GLY A 119 8.35 -3.83 3.15
CA GLY A 119 7.13 -3.75 2.36
C GLY A 119 5.87 -3.96 3.19
N LEU A 120 5.84 -4.98 4.06
CA LEU A 120 4.70 -5.20 4.96
C LEU A 120 4.58 -4.11 6.03
N ALA A 121 5.69 -3.63 6.58
CA ALA A 121 5.67 -2.52 7.54
C ALA A 121 5.13 -1.23 6.90
N GLN A 122 5.56 -0.94 5.67
CA GLN A 122 5.09 0.21 4.90
C GLN A 122 3.64 0.04 4.41
N PHE A 123 3.21 -1.18 4.09
CA PHE A 123 1.80 -1.47 3.83
C PHE A 123 0.93 -1.21 5.06
N MET A 124 1.34 -1.69 6.23
CA MET A 124 0.58 -1.45 7.47
C MET A 124 0.50 0.04 7.82
N SER A 125 1.53 0.83 7.54
CA SER A 125 1.48 2.27 7.77
C SER A 125 0.50 2.98 6.81
N LEU A 126 0.41 2.55 5.55
CA LEU A 126 -0.65 2.98 4.63
C LEU A 126 -2.04 2.65 5.20
N MET A 127 -2.23 1.43 5.72
CA MET A 127 -3.51 1.01 6.33
C MET A 127 -3.86 1.82 7.58
N ALA A 128 -2.86 2.17 8.40
CA ALA A 128 -3.07 3.04 9.55
C ALA A 128 -3.50 4.45 9.12
N VAL A 129 -2.85 5.04 8.12
CA VAL A 129 -3.25 6.35 7.60
C VAL A 129 -4.66 6.31 7.00
N LYS A 130 -4.97 5.28 6.21
CA LYS A 130 -6.32 5.02 5.67
C LYS A 130 -7.40 4.97 6.76
N SER A 131 -7.07 4.45 7.94
CA SER A 131 -8.02 4.25 9.04
C SER A 131 -8.26 5.50 9.87
N PHE A 132 -7.28 6.40 9.99
CA PHE A 132 -7.32 7.51 10.93
C PHE A 132 -7.32 8.91 10.28
N TYR A 133 -7.02 9.01 8.99
CA TYR A 133 -7.01 10.26 8.25
C TYR A 133 -8.05 10.27 7.11
N PRO A 134 -8.52 11.47 6.70
CA PRO A 134 -9.45 11.60 5.58
C PRO A 134 -8.92 11.01 4.26
N PRO A 135 -9.81 10.56 3.34
CA PRO A 135 -9.41 9.97 2.06
C PRO A 135 -8.39 10.80 1.24
N PRO A 136 -8.48 12.15 1.15
CA PRO A 136 -7.49 12.95 0.43
C PRO A 136 -6.07 12.88 0.99
N ASP A 137 -5.92 12.63 2.30
CA ASP A 137 -4.62 12.54 2.94
C ASP A 137 -3.97 11.18 2.68
N PHE A 138 -4.78 10.10 2.73
CA PHE A 138 -4.35 8.77 2.28
C PHE A 138 -3.92 8.81 0.81
N GLU A 139 -4.74 9.41 -0.06
CA GLU A 139 -4.46 9.50 -1.49
C GLU A 139 -3.13 10.21 -1.75
N ARG A 140 -2.87 11.33 -1.07
CA ARG A 140 -1.58 12.05 -1.19
C ARG A 140 -0.38 11.18 -0.81
N LEU A 141 -0.50 10.39 0.25
CA LEU A 141 0.56 9.48 0.70
C LEU A 141 0.76 8.30 -0.28
N TYR A 142 -0.33 7.76 -0.80
CA TYR A 142 -0.30 6.72 -1.83
C TYR A 142 0.41 7.24 -3.09
N GLN A 143 -0.01 8.40 -3.59
CA GLN A 143 0.57 9.06 -4.75
C GLN A 143 2.06 9.39 -4.57
N PHE A 144 2.46 9.84 -3.38
CA PHE A 144 3.87 10.02 -3.06
C PHE A 144 4.67 8.73 -3.20
N SER A 145 4.12 7.60 -2.75
CA SER A 145 4.75 6.28 -2.86
C SER A 145 4.85 5.83 -4.32
N VAL A 146 3.78 6.01 -5.10
CA VAL A 146 3.77 5.73 -6.56
C VAL A 146 4.85 6.55 -7.26
N LYS A 147 4.87 7.87 -7.08
CA LYS A 147 5.85 8.77 -7.73
C LYS A 147 7.29 8.46 -7.30
N SER A 148 7.48 8.07 -6.04
CA SER A 148 8.78 7.66 -5.52
C SER A 148 9.32 6.39 -6.17
N TYR A 149 8.43 5.48 -6.58
CA TYR A 149 8.78 4.30 -7.37
C TYR A 149 8.91 4.63 -8.88
N ALA A 150 7.93 5.32 -9.45
CA ALA A 150 7.77 5.55 -10.88
C ALA A 150 8.96 6.30 -11.52
N GLN A 151 9.60 7.21 -10.79
CA GLN A 151 10.79 7.94 -11.27
C GLN A 151 11.99 7.03 -11.65
N PHE A 152 12.00 5.78 -11.18
CA PHE A 152 13.05 4.82 -11.48
C PHE A 152 12.69 3.90 -12.66
N ILE A 153 11.46 3.94 -13.15
CA ILE A 153 10.99 3.12 -14.27
C ILE A 153 11.74 3.50 -15.54
N GLY A 154 12.21 2.50 -16.29
CA GLY A 154 13.12 2.68 -17.43
C GLY A 154 14.61 2.63 -17.07
N GLN A 155 14.94 2.51 -15.78
CA GLN A 155 16.30 2.16 -15.33
C GLN A 155 16.37 0.66 -15.02
N ASP A 156 17.53 0.03 -15.25
CA ASP A 156 17.75 -1.41 -15.00
C ASP A 156 17.35 -1.84 -13.58
N LYS A 157 17.47 -0.93 -12.60
CA LYS A 157 17.14 -1.17 -11.19
C LYS A 157 15.65 -1.28 -10.89
N ALA A 158 14.75 -0.65 -11.65
CA ALA A 158 13.30 -0.75 -11.39
C ALA A 158 12.69 -2.09 -11.85
N LEU A 159 13.45 -2.85 -12.62
CA LEU A 159 13.06 -4.14 -13.21
C LEU A 159 13.40 -5.32 -12.31
N ILE A 160 14.05 -5.07 -11.17
CA ILE A 160 14.36 -6.09 -10.19
C ILE A 160 13.04 -6.58 -9.61
N ALA A 161 12.80 -7.89 -9.72
CA ALA A 161 11.68 -8.55 -9.06
C ALA A 161 11.74 -8.21 -7.56
N THR A 162 10.60 -8.03 -6.91
CA THR A 162 10.56 -7.62 -5.50
C THR A 162 11.32 -8.62 -4.61
N THR A 163 11.37 -9.89 -5.02
CA THR A 163 12.18 -10.96 -4.40
C THR A 163 13.69 -10.71 -4.40
N HIS A 164 14.20 -9.78 -5.21
CA HIS A 164 15.62 -9.47 -5.38
C HIS A 164 15.95 -8.01 -4.97
N ALA A 165 14.99 -7.31 -4.37
CA ALA A 165 14.99 -5.85 -4.22
C ALA A 165 15.74 -5.30 -3.01
N ASP A 166 16.40 -6.12 -2.19
CA ASP A 166 16.86 -5.74 -0.84
C ASP A 166 17.83 -4.54 -0.77
N GLU A 167 18.52 -4.22 -1.86
CA GLU A 167 19.48 -3.11 -1.92
C GLU A 167 18.82 -1.74 -2.18
N GLU A 168 17.64 -1.73 -2.81
CA GLU A 168 17.02 -0.50 -3.33
C GLU A 168 15.80 -0.10 -2.49
N ARG A 169 15.86 1.08 -1.86
CA ARG A 169 14.78 1.57 -0.98
C ARG A 169 13.45 1.73 -1.69
N PHE A 170 13.46 2.19 -2.94
CA PHE A 170 12.22 2.46 -3.67
C PHE A 170 11.47 1.16 -4.03
N LEU A 171 12.18 0.05 -4.17
CA LEU A 171 11.56 -1.26 -4.36
C LEU A 171 11.09 -1.87 -3.04
N THR A 172 11.96 -1.84 -2.01
CA THR A 172 11.68 -2.47 -0.70
C THR A 172 10.52 -1.80 0.04
N TYR A 173 10.41 -0.47 0.01
CA TYR A 173 9.35 0.25 0.72
C TYR A 173 8.16 0.53 -0.19
N PHE A 174 8.37 1.28 -1.27
CA PHE A 174 7.26 1.82 -2.06
C PHE A 174 6.62 0.74 -2.94
N LYS A 175 7.37 0.13 -3.86
CA LYS A 175 6.79 -0.90 -4.75
C LYS A 175 6.14 -2.04 -3.97
N SER A 176 6.85 -2.57 -2.97
CA SER A 176 6.36 -3.70 -2.17
C SER A 176 5.06 -3.38 -1.44
N SER A 177 4.96 -2.21 -0.79
CA SER A 177 3.74 -1.82 -0.06
C SER A 177 2.55 -1.54 -0.99
N LEU A 178 2.78 -0.91 -2.16
CA LEU A 178 1.74 -0.67 -3.16
C LEU A 178 1.18 -1.98 -3.70
N LEU A 179 2.05 -2.97 -3.94
CA LEU A 179 1.64 -4.29 -4.40
C LEU A 179 0.86 -5.07 -3.33
N TYR A 180 1.26 -4.99 -2.05
CA TYR A 180 0.47 -5.56 -0.96
C TYR A 180 -0.89 -4.89 -0.81
N TYR A 181 -0.96 -3.57 -0.98
CA TYR A 181 -2.22 -2.83 -0.96
C TYR A 181 -3.16 -3.30 -2.06
N GLY A 182 -2.70 -3.30 -3.33
CA GLY A 182 -3.51 -3.78 -4.45
C GLY A 182 -3.94 -5.24 -4.30
N LEU A 183 -3.04 -6.12 -3.81
CA LEU A 183 -3.40 -7.52 -3.52
C LEU A 183 -4.47 -7.62 -2.43
N SER A 184 -4.40 -6.80 -1.38
CA SER A 184 -5.38 -6.82 -0.28
C SER A 184 -6.78 -6.43 -0.76
N LEU A 185 -6.89 -5.47 -1.69
CA LEU A 185 -8.16 -5.06 -2.28
C LEU A 185 -8.73 -6.17 -3.18
N GLN A 186 -7.90 -6.75 -4.04
CA GLN A 186 -8.34 -7.79 -4.97
C GLN A 186 -8.75 -9.09 -4.25
N VAL A 187 -8.07 -9.44 -3.16
CA VAL A 187 -8.43 -10.59 -2.31
C VAL A 187 -9.62 -10.28 -1.39
N GLY A 188 -9.83 -9.01 -1.07
CA GLY A 188 -10.66 -8.53 0.02
C GLY A 188 -9.87 -8.41 1.33
N GLU A 189 -9.87 -7.23 1.95
CA GLU A 189 -9.02 -6.89 3.09
C GLU A 189 -9.22 -7.86 4.27
N ASP A 190 -10.48 -8.19 4.60
CA ASP A 190 -10.80 -9.15 5.67
C ASP A 190 -10.10 -10.49 5.47
N LYS A 191 -10.15 -11.00 4.23
CA LYS A 191 -9.55 -12.28 3.88
C LYS A 191 -8.02 -12.19 3.86
N PHE A 192 -7.48 -11.08 3.36
CA PHE A 192 -6.04 -10.84 3.38
C PHE A 192 -5.51 -10.82 4.81
N PHE A 193 -6.14 -10.07 5.73
CA PHE A 193 -5.75 -10.03 7.13
C PHE A 193 -6.00 -11.35 7.87
N GLU A 194 -7.04 -12.13 7.52
CA GLU A 194 -7.20 -13.50 8.02
C GLU A 194 -5.98 -14.38 7.69
N VAL A 195 -5.50 -14.31 6.45
CA VAL A 195 -4.30 -15.05 6.00
C VAL A 195 -3.05 -14.54 6.72
N LEU A 196 -2.89 -13.23 6.91
CA LEU A 196 -1.79 -12.66 7.70
C LEU A 196 -1.81 -13.12 9.16
N ARG A 197 -2.98 -13.16 9.81
CA ARG A 197 -3.12 -13.67 11.18
C ARG A 197 -2.70 -15.14 11.26
N LYS A 198 -3.13 -15.96 10.30
CA LYS A 198 -2.73 -17.37 10.20
C LYS A 198 -1.21 -17.52 10.05
N PHE A 199 -0.58 -16.67 9.25
CA PHE A 199 0.87 -16.58 9.11
C PHE A 199 1.55 -16.27 10.44
N LEU A 200 1.08 -15.24 11.15
CA LEU A 200 1.68 -14.75 12.40
C LEU A 200 1.49 -15.70 13.59
N SER A 201 0.40 -16.46 13.62
CA SER A 201 0.10 -17.47 14.65
C SER A 201 0.72 -18.84 14.37
N GLY A 202 1.27 -19.07 13.17
CA GLY A 202 1.85 -20.34 12.76
C GLY A 202 3.09 -20.73 13.58
N PRO A 203 3.45 -22.03 13.63
CA PRO A 203 4.67 -22.46 14.30
C PRO A 203 5.90 -21.84 13.62
N ALA A 204 6.91 -21.48 14.41
CA ALA A 204 8.10 -20.77 13.92
C ALA A 204 8.84 -21.50 12.79
N THR A 205 8.70 -22.83 12.68
CA THR A 205 9.27 -23.66 11.62
C THR A 205 8.59 -23.49 10.25
N LEU A 206 7.37 -22.93 10.22
CA LEU A 206 6.58 -22.68 9.02
C LEU A 206 6.41 -21.18 8.73
N THR A 207 7.05 -20.30 9.52
CA THR A 207 7.01 -18.86 9.30
C THR A 207 7.88 -18.52 8.08
N PRO A 208 7.31 -17.94 7.00
CA PRO A 208 8.06 -17.30 5.94
C PRO A 208 9.27 -16.52 6.42
N GLN A 209 10.45 -16.86 5.89
CA GLN A 209 11.71 -16.21 6.24
C GLN A 209 12.11 -15.13 5.22
N ASN A 210 11.50 -15.15 4.05
CA ASN A 210 11.75 -14.22 2.97
C ASN A 210 10.48 -14.05 2.11
N LEU A 211 10.59 -13.19 1.12
CA LEU A 211 9.49 -12.86 0.22
C LEU A 211 8.97 -14.08 -0.57
N THR A 212 9.85 -15.01 -0.96
CA THR A 212 9.48 -16.25 -1.67
C THR A 212 8.64 -17.18 -0.79
N ASP A 213 9.05 -17.39 0.47
CA ASP A 213 8.27 -18.22 1.39
C ASP A 213 6.89 -17.61 1.65
N PHE A 214 6.82 -16.27 1.72
CA PHE A 214 5.56 -15.57 1.94
C PHE A 214 4.64 -15.68 0.71
N ARG A 215 5.20 -15.58 -0.50
CA ARG A 215 4.48 -15.88 -1.74
C ARG A 215 3.87 -17.27 -1.72
N ASP A 216 4.66 -18.29 -1.38
CA ASP A 216 4.20 -19.68 -1.36
C ASP A 216 3.13 -19.89 -0.29
N PHE A 217 3.26 -19.22 0.86
CA PHE A 217 2.23 -19.19 1.88
C PHE A 217 0.93 -18.56 1.35
N LEU A 218 0.99 -17.45 0.62
CA LEU A 218 -0.19 -16.83 0.01
C LEU A 218 -0.84 -17.77 -1.02
N VAL A 219 -0.07 -18.38 -1.92
CA VAL A 219 -0.57 -19.36 -2.91
C VAL A 219 -1.28 -20.54 -2.22
N ALA A 220 -0.75 -21.02 -1.10
CA ALA A 220 -1.33 -22.15 -0.37
C ALA A 220 -2.60 -21.79 0.42
N ASN A 221 -2.84 -20.51 0.72
CA ASN A 221 -3.93 -20.05 1.60
C ASN A 221 -4.98 -19.17 0.90
N LEU A 222 -4.73 -18.76 -0.34
CA LEU A 222 -5.65 -18.01 -1.19
C LEU A 222 -6.18 -18.89 -2.32
N LYS A 223 -7.26 -18.44 -2.95
CA LYS A 223 -7.83 -19.14 -4.10
C LYS A 223 -6.86 -19.07 -5.30
N PRO A 224 -6.80 -20.12 -6.15
CA PRO A 224 -5.91 -20.15 -7.31
C PRO A 224 -6.08 -18.98 -8.29
N GLU A 225 -7.25 -18.34 -8.33
CA GLU A 225 -7.52 -17.15 -9.14
C GLU A 225 -6.59 -15.97 -8.82
N PHE A 226 -6.07 -15.88 -7.58
CA PHE A 226 -5.15 -14.81 -7.17
C PHE A 226 -3.68 -15.10 -7.49
N ASN A 227 -3.34 -16.31 -7.96
CA ASN A 227 -1.95 -16.71 -8.19
C ASN A 227 -1.21 -15.78 -9.15
N VAL A 228 -1.91 -15.13 -10.08
CA VAL A 228 -1.28 -14.24 -11.06
C VAL A 228 -0.96 -12.89 -10.47
N ILE A 229 -1.82 -12.35 -9.62
CA ILE A 229 -1.53 -11.12 -8.87
C ILE A 229 -0.43 -11.40 -7.84
N ILE A 230 -0.42 -12.59 -7.23
CA ILE A 230 0.68 -13.01 -6.36
C ILE A 230 1.99 -13.09 -7.18
N ARG A 231 2.03 -13.76 -8.33
CA ARG A 231 3.23 -13.73 -9.19
C ARG A 231 3.63 -12.30 -9.58
N GLN A 232 2.65 -11.44 -9.86
CA GLN A 232 2.88 -10.04 -10.13
C GLN A 232 3.63 -9.31 -9.01
N VAL A 233 3.21 -9.54 -7.77
CA VAL A 233 3.78 -8.87 -6.59
C VAL A 233 5.22 -9.32 -6.34
N PHE A 234 5.47 -10.61 -6.54
CA PHE A 234 6.65 -11.31 -6.02
C PHE A 234 7.71 -11.60 -7.09
N ASP A 235 7.26 -12.08 -8.25
CA ASP A 235 8.11 -12.69 -9.28
C ASP A 235 8.30 -11.77 -10.48
N ASP A 236 7.31 -10.92 -10.79
CA ASP A 236 7.29 -10.11 -12.01
C ASP A 236 7.54 -8.62 -11.74
N ALA A 237 8.19 -7.93 -12.68
CA ALA A 237 8.28 -6.47 -12.68
C ALA A 237 7.10 -5.85 -13.47
N LEU A 238 5.87 -6.23 -13.11
CA LEU A 238 4.68 -5.75 -13.80
C LEU A 238 4.23 -4.40 -13.25
N PHE A 239 3.97 -3.47 -14.16
CA PHE A 239 3.28 -2.23 -13.87
C PHE A 239 2.30 -1.90 -15.00
N PHE A 240 1.32 -1.07 -14.66
CA PHE A 240 0.33 -0.56 -15.59
C PHE A 240 0.45 0.94 -15.74
N ASP A 241 0.01 1.43 -16.89
CA ASP A 241 -0.15 2.84 -17.21
C ASP A 241 -1.52 2.95 -17.88
N PHE A 242 -2.49 3.34 -17.06
CA PHE A 242 -3.88 3.51 -17.50
C PHE A 242 -4.07 4.94 -17.98
N ARG A 243 -4.55 5.07 -19.22
CA ARG A 243 -4.73 6.36 -19.86
C ARG A 243 -6.13 6.50 -20.38
N ILE A 244 -6.87 7.48 -19.90
CA ILE A 244 -8.07 7.95 -20.58
C ILE A 244 -7.61 8.87 -21.71
N GLU A 245 -7.87 8.47 -22.95
CA GLU A 245 -7.42 9.22 -24.13
C GLU A 245 -8.45 10.28 -24.52
N ASP A 246 -9.74 9.96 -24.44
CA ASP A 246 -10.84 10.84 -24.80
C ASP A 246 -12.14 10.37 -24.15
N VAL A 247 -12.99 11.34 -23.80
CA VAL A 247 -14.32 11.08 -23.24
C VAL A 247 -15.35 11.97 -23.92
N ALA A 248 -16.51 11.40 -24.25
CA ALA A 248 -17.61 12.13 -24.85
C ALA A 248 -18.93 11.72 -24.20
N PHE A 249 -19.77 12.72 -23.86
CA PHE A 249 -21.14 12.49 -23.42
C PHE A 249 -22.12 13.14 -24.38
N LYS A 250 -23.11 12.37 -24.84
CA LYS A 250 -24.14 12.84 -25.77
C LYS A 250 -25.53 12.61 -25.19
N LEU A 251 -26.27 13.70 -24.98
CA LEU A 251 -27.66 13.64 -24.56
C LEU A 251 -28.53 12.92 -25.60
N THR A 252 -29.43 12.08 -25.10
CA THR A 252 -30.57 11.52 -25.84
C THR A 252 -31.76 12.48 -25.72
N ASN A 253 -32.93 12.14 -26.27
CA ASN A 253 -34.15 12.99 -26.25
C ASN A 253 -34.71 13.33 -24.84
N SER A 254 -34.00 12.98 -23.76
CA SER A 254 -34.32 13.21 -22.37
C SER A 254 -33.24 14.10 -21.73
N LYS A 255 -33.66 15.06 -20.88
CA LYS A 255 -32.80 16.15 -20.38
C LYS A 255 -31.54 15.73 -19.60
N ASP A 256 -31.43 14.49 -19.13
CA ASP A 256 -30.26 14.04 -18.36
C ASP A 256 -29.82 12.61 -18.72
N LYS A 257 -30.39 12.03 -19.79
CA LYS A 257 -30.04 10.68 -20.23
C LYS A 257 -29.16 10.79 -21.47
N GLY A 258 -28.08 10.05 -21.52
CA GLY A 258 -27.14 10.14 -22.62
C GLY A 258 -26.33 8.87 -22.81
N GLU A 259 -25.74 8.75 -23.98
CA GLU A 259 -24.67 7.79 -24.22
C GLU A 259 -23.35 8.43 -23.84
N VAL A 260 -22.55 7.70 -23.07
CA VAL A 260 -21.16 8.05 -22.80
C VAL A 260 -20.25 7.14 -23.61
N VAL A 261 -19.25 7.73 -24.27
CA VAL A 261 -18.20 7.02 -25.00
C VAL A 261 -16.88 7.34 -24.32
N ILE A 262 -16.14 6.30 -23.96
CA ILE A 262 -14.87 6.40 -23.25
C ILE A 262 -13.82 5.68 -24.09
N ASN A 263 -12.83 6.44 -24.56
CA ASN A 263 -11.66 5.90 -25.24
C ASN A 263 -10.51 5.86 -24.24
N TYR A 264 -9.93 4.68 -24.04
CA TYR A 264 -8.84 4.50 -23.09
C TYR A 264 -7.79 3.55 -23.64
N ARG A 265 -6.59 3.65 -23.08
CA ARG A 265 -5.46 2.79 -23.38
C ARG A 265 -4.91 2.20 -22.10
N VAL A 266 -4.68 0.90 -22.15
CA VAL A 266 -3.93 0.20 -21.12
C VAL A 266 -2.56 -0.13 -21.69
N VAL A 267 -1.54 0.52 -21.14
CA VAL A 267 -0.15 0.14 -21.36
C VAL A 267 0.32 -0.60 -20.13
N GLY A 268 1.23 -1.55 -20.31
CA GLY A 268 1.99 -2.05 -19.19
C GLY A 268 3.11 -2.92 -19.69
N SER A 269 4.10 -3.07 -18.83
CA SER A 269 5.38 -3.68 -19.17
C SER A 269 5.65 -4.86 -18.26
N TYR A 270 6.19 -5.91 -18.83
CA TYR A 270 6.77 -7.04 -18.13
C TYR A 270 8.28 -6.96 -18.29
N GLY A 271 8.99 -6.52 -17.24
CA GLY A 271 10.42 -6.23 -17.35
C GLY A 271 10.69 -5.17 -18.43
N ASN A 272 11.69 -5.42 -19.29
CA ASN A 272 12.07 -4.57 -20.43
C ASN A 272 11.17 -4.71 -21.67
N LYS A 273 10.09 -5.50 -21.62
CA LYS A 273 9.22 -5.74 -22.77
C LYS A 273 7.77 -5.42 -22.43
N LEU A 274 7.11 -4.66 -23.30
CA LEU A 274 5.67 -4.53 -23.32
C LEU A 274 5.05 -5.86 -23.78
N SER A 275 4.83 -6.80 -22.86
CA SER A 275 4.19 -8.08 -23.16
C SER A 275 3.48 -8.66 -21.94
N MET A 276 2.35 -9.35 -22.15
CA MET A 276 1.66 -10.08 -21.09
C MET A 276 2.42 -11.35 -20.67
N PRO A 277 2.39 -11.73 -19.38
CA PRO A 277 2.58 -13.12 -19.00
C PRO A 277 1.38 -13.96 -19.49
N GLU A 278 1.65 -15.00 -20.27
CA GLU A 278 0.69 -16.06 -20.58
C GLU A 278 0.53 -16.99 -19.35
N PRO A 279 -0.68 -17.50 -19.06
CA PRO A 279 -1.92 -17.35 -19.81
C PRO A 279 -2.73 -16.12 -19.37
N GLN A 280 -3.54 -15.60 -20.29
CA GLN A 280 -4.49 -14.50 -20.08
C GLN A 280 -5.39 -14.75 -18.88
N VAL A 281 -4.99 -14.22 -17.72
CA VAL A 281 -5.82 -14.25 -16.54
C VAL A 281 -6.84 -13.14 -16.65
N LYS A 282 -8.10 -13.49 -16.42
CA LYS A 282 -9.24 -12.56 -16.44
C LYS A 282 -9.17 -11.68 -15.20
N LEU A 283 -8.21 -10.78 -15.16
CA LEU A 283 -8.20 -9.66 -14.23
C LEU A 283 -9.33 -8.71 -14.62
N LEU A 284 -9.91 -8.04 -13.63
CA LEU A 284 -10.99 -7.07 -13.82
C LEU A 284 -10.44 -5.69 -13.56
N LEU A 285 -10.56 -4.80 -14.53
CA LEU A 285 -10.19 -3.39 -14.42
C LEU A 285 -11.41 -2.60 -13.91
N PRO A 286 -11.35 -2.02 -12.70
CA PRO A 286 -12.46 -1.23 -12.17
C PRO A 286 -12.48 0.17 -12.79
N PHE A 287 -13.69 0.70 -12.93
CA PHE A 287 -14.00 2.05 -13.40
C PHE A 287 -15.00 2.68 -12.46
N LYS A 288 -14.90 3.99 -12.28
CA LYS A 288 -15.88 4.79 -11.55
C LYS A 288 -16.27 6.01 -12.36
N ILE A 289 -17.57 6.28 -12.45
CA ILE A 289 -18.13 7.50 -13.03
C ILE A 289 -18.79 8.30 -11.89
N ASP A 290 -18.30 9.50 -11.62
CA ASP A 290 -18.92 10.41 -10.67
C ASP A 290 -19.95 11.30 -11.38
N PHE A 291 -21.13 11.43 -10.79
CA PHE A 291 -22.17 12.37 -11.21
C PHE A 291 -22.19 13.62 -10.31
N ASP A 292 -21.91 13.44 -9.02
CA ASP A 292 -21.71 14.47 -8.03
C ASP A 292 -20.97 13.90 -6.80
N GLU A 293 -20.80 14.70 -5.74
CA GLU A 293 -20.05 14.32 -4.53
C GLU A 293 -20.61 13.07 -3.82
N HIS A 294 -21.88 12.72 -4.04
CA HIS A 294 -22.57 11.64 -3.34
C HIS A 294 -23.15 10.57 -4.29
N ASN A 295 -23.11 10.80 -5.60
CA ASN A 295 -23.66 9.90 -6.60
C ASN A 295 -22.58 9.49 -7.59
N PHE A 296 -22.32 8.18 -7.65
CA PHE A 296 -21.37 7.58 -8.58
C PHE A 296 -21.88 6.22 -9.08
N MET A 297 -21.24 5.71 -10.13
CA MET A 297 -21.45 4.36 -10.64
C MET A 297 -20.11 3.66 -10.81
N ASP A 298 -19.97 2.49 -10.18
CA ASP A 298 -18.82 1.61 -10.37
C ASP A 298 -19.16 0.48 -11.34
N PHE A 299 -18.21 0.10 -12.17
CA PHE A 299 -18.30 -1.08 -13.02
C PHE A 299 -16.91 -1.66 -13.28
N GLN A 300 -16.87 -2.90 -13.76
CA GLN A 300 -15.63 -3.62 -14.04
C GLN A 300 -15.69 -4.24 -15.42
N ILE A 301 -14.55 -4.25 -16.10
CA ILE A 301 -14.40 -4.93 -17.39
C ILE A 301 -13.16 -5.83 -17.37
N PRO A 302 -13.07 -6.86 -18.23
CA PRO A 302 -11.83 -7.62 -18.36
C PRO A 302 -10.66 -6.71 -18.72
N LEU A 303 -9.57 -6.78 -17.94
CA LEU A 303 -8.34 -6.06 -18.21
C LEU A 303 -7.72 -6.60 -19.50
N GLN A 304 -7.52 -5.71 -20.47
CA GLN A 304 -6.87 -5.99 -21.74
C GLN A 304 -5.90 -4.84 -22.09
N TYR A 305 -4.80 -5.16 -22.76
CA TYR A 305 -3.81 -4.19 -23.21
C TYR A 305 -4.17 -3.60 -24.57
N GLY A 306 -3.72 -2.37 -24.81
CA GLY A 306 -3.93 -1.66 -26.05
C GLY A 306 -5.02 -0.59 -25.93
N ALA A 307 -5.52 -0.16 -27.08
CA ALA A 307 -6.57 0.85 -27.16
C ALA A 307 -7.95 0.18 -27.16
N HIS A 308 -8.87 0.77 -26.41
CA HIS A 308 -10.20 0.24 -26.19
C HIS A 308 -11.23 1.38 -26.18
N GLN A 309 -12.48 1.00 -26.44
CA GLN A 309 -13.63 1.89 -26.38
C GLN A 309 -14.75 1.22 -25.59
N ILE A 310 -15.37 1.97 -24.68
CA ILE A 310 -16.56 1.57 -23.93
C ILE A 310 -17.68 2.56 -24.26
N SER A 311 -18.88 2.03 -24.53
CA SER A 311 -20.12 2.81 -24.61
C SER A 311 -21.08 2.37 -23.52
N LEU A 312 -21.65 3.32 -22.78
CA LEU A 312 -22.65 3.05 -21.74
C LEU A 312 -23.82 4.03 -21.84
N ASP A 313 -25.04 3.54 -21.59
CA ASP A 313 -26.21 4.40 -21.41
C ASP A 313 -26.27 4.88 -19.96
N LEU A 314 -26.23 6.20 -19.76
CA LEU A 314 -26.31 6.84 -18.44
C LEU A 314 -27.67 7.49 -18.24
N THR A 315 -28.13 7.44 -16.98
CA THR A 315 -29.41 8.06 -16.57
C THR A 315 -29.25 9.49 -16.05
N LYS A 316 -28.01 9.94 -15.89
CA LYS A 316 -27.60 11.27 -15.42
C LYS A 316 -26.37 11.74 -16.20
N THR A 317 -26.18 13.06 -16.28
CA THR A 317 -24.98 13.67 -16.85
C THR A 317 -23.75 13.36 -15.98
N PRO A 318 -22.70 12.72 -16.51
CA PRO A 318 -21.48 12.42 -15.75
C PRO A 318 -20.63 13.68 -15.58
N LYS A 319 -19.85 13.75 -14.49
CA LYS A 319 -18.84 14.79 -14.25
C LYS A 319 -17.44 14.31 -14.56
N SER A 320 -17.08 13.13 -14.06
CA SER A 320 -15.75 12.56 -14.26
C SER A 320 -15.81 11.05 -14.36
N ILE A 321 -14.75 10.48 -14.91
CA ILE A 321 -14.49 9.05 -14.92
C ILE A 321 -13.05 8.79 -14.50
N SER A 322 -12.84 7.69 -13.80
CA SER A 322 -11.53 7.19 -13.40
C SER A 322 -11.42 5.68 -13.64
N ILE A 323 -10.24 5.25 -14.09
CA ILE A 323 -9.81 3.86 -14.16
C ILE A 323 -9.04 3.54 -12.89
N ASP A 324 -9.35 2.40 -12.29
CA ASP A 324 -8.73 1.90 -11.06
C ASP A 324 -8.66 2.90 -9.89
N PRO A 325 -9.80 3.52 -9.51
CA PRO A 325 -9.82 4.60 -8.50
C PRO A 325 -9.39 4.18 -7.10
N GLU A 326 -9.43 2.87 -6.80
CA GLU A 326 -9.03 2.33 -5.49
C GLU A 326 -7.60 1.80 -5.50
N HIS A 327 -6.91 1.84 -6.64
CA HIS A 327 -5.54 1.35 -6.84
C HIS A 327 -5.38 -0.16 -6.61
N TRP A 328 -6.24 -0.96 -7.24
CA TRP A 328 -6.11 -2.42 -7.29
C TRP A 328 -4.81 -2.84 -7.96
N TYR A 329 -4.36 -2.06 -8.93
CA TYR A 329 -3.16 -2.25 -9.71
C TYR A 329 -2.15 -1.14 -9.46
N LEU A 330 -0.88 -1.48 -9.63
CA LEU A 330 0.20 -0.48 -9.62
C LEU A 330 0.18 0.29 -10.94
N ASP A 331 -0.61 1.37 -10.97
CA ASP A 331 -0.58 2.39 -12.02
C ASP A 331 0.58 3.36 -11.77
N ILE A 332 1.51 3.42 -12.71
CA ILE A 332 2.71 4.26 -12.59
C ILE A 332 2.49 5.68 -13.06
N ASN A 333 1.33 5.95 -13.67
CA ASN A 333 0.95 7.27 -14.14
C ASN A 333 -0.52 7.58 -13.79
N PRO A 334 -0.84 7.66 -12.48
CA PRO A 334 -2.21 7.87 -12.03
C PRO A 334 -2.77 9.24 -12.46
N ASP A 335 -1.92 10.19 -12.86
CA ASP A 335 -2.35 11.49 -13.37
C ASP A 335 -3.09 11.37 -14.73
N THR A 336 -3.01 10.22 -15.43
CA THR A 336 -3.69 10.00 -16.73
C THR A 336 -4.87 9.04 -16.68
N ASN A 337 -5.18 8.48 -15.52
CA ASN A 337 -6.22 7.46 -15.39
C ASN A 337 -7.63 8.05 -15.15
N SER A 338 -7.77 9.37 -15.15
CA SER A 338 -9.03 10.07 -14.95
C SER A 338 -9.26 11.18 -15.97
N ALA A 339 -10.53 11.51 -16.21
CA ALA A 339 -10.94 12.58 -17.12
C ALA A 339 -12.27 13.21 -16.65
N VAL A 340 -12.51 14.43 -17.10
CA VAL A 340 -13.74 15.20 -16.90
C VAL A 340 -14.49 15.29 -18.22
N PHE A 341 -15.82 15.18 -18.18
CA PHE A 341 -16.70 15.21 -19.36
C PHE A 341 -17.05 16.62 -19.87
#